data_AF-A0A2E1KB65-F1
#
_entry.id   AF-A0A2E1KB65-F1
#
_cell.length_a   1.000
_cell.length_b   1.000
_cell.length_c   1.000
_cell.angle_alpha   90.00
_cell.angle_beta   90.00
_cell.angle_gamma   90.00
#
_symmetry.space_group_name_H-M   'P 1'
#
loop_
_entity.id
_entity.type
_entity.pdbx_description
1 polymer ?
#
loop_
_entity_poly.entity_id
_entity_poly.type
_entity_poly.pdbx_seq_one_letter_code
_entity_poly.pdbx_strand_id
1 'polypeptide(L)'
;MGRFCAVPENTYNLIAIIFAHAEYVMKTYLIISLIADDKPGLIEDLAIVVSNYSGNWLESNMSHLAGKFAGIFRVSVDHAKAELLANELRAVSTSFNLQIEYGDESNVREFDAQPDLLTVNIVGNDRPGIVMEISQALAQMGVNVESFSTMCEAAPMSGEVLFKLDAVLKNSRNLDSEKLKTNLELLADDLIIEIE
;
A
#
# COMPACT_ATOMS: atom_id res chain seq x y z
N MET A 1 62.25 -34.83 -26.81
CA MET A 1 62.15 -33.42 -26.38
C MET A 1 60.67 -33.05 -26.44
N GLY A 2 60.04 -32.71 -25.31
CA GLY A 2 58.63 -32.31 -25.27
C GLY A 2 57.96 -32.76 -23.97
N ARG A 3 58.25 -32.04 -22.88
CA ARG A 3 57.71 -32.27 -21.53
C ARG A 3 56.19 -32.04 -21.53
N PHE A 4 55.45 -32.98 -20.94
CA PHE A 4 54.11 -32.73 -20.42
C PHE A 4 54.24 -31.77 -19.22
N CYS A 5 53.79 -30.53 -19.35
CA CYS A 5 53.51 -29.67 -18.22
C CYS A 5 52.10 -29.99 -17.71
N ALA A 6 52.01 -30.56 -16.51
CA ALA A 6 50.78 -30.62 -15.74
C ALA A 6 50.39 -29.19 -15.33
N VAL A 7 49.13 -28.82 -15.61
CA VAL A 7 48.51 -27.57 -15.11
C VAL A 7 47.99 -27.87 -13.70
N PRO A 8 48.22 -27.01 -12.70
CA PRO A 8 47.88 -27.33 -11.32
C PRO A 8 46.36 -27.23 -11.08
N GLU A 9 45.81 -28.28 -10.45
CA GLU A 9 44.48 -28.30 -9.83
C GLU A 9 44.45 -27.36 -8.61
N ASN A 10 44.22 -26.05 -8.77
CA ASN A 10 43.72 -25.26 -7.63
C ASN A 10 43.17 -23.84 -7.92
N THR A 11 42.46 -23.63 -9.03
CA THR A 11 41.86 -22.29 -9.30
C THR A 11 40.34 -22.25 -9.12
N TYR A 12 39.69 -23.38 -8.84
CA TYR A 12 38.23 -23.43 -8.64
C TYR A 12 37.78 -23.15 -7.19
N ASN A 13 38.71 -22.95 -6.24
CA ASN A 13 38.34 -22.87 -4.83
C ASN A 13 38.22 -21.44 -4.26
N LEU A 14 38.74 -20.40 -4.93
CA LEU A 14 38.56 -19.02 -4.45
C LEU A 14 37.24 -18.37 -4.89
N ILE A 15 36.74 -18.70 -6.08
CA ILE A 15 35.46 -18.16 -6.57
C ILE A 15 34.29 -18.82 -5.82
N ALA A 16 34.38 -20.12 -5.49
CA ALA A 16 33.37 -20.82 -4.71
C ALA A 16 33.26 -20.30 -3.26
N ILE A 17 34.37 -19.88 -2.64
CA ILE A 17 34.37 -19.38 -1.25
C ILE A 17 33.84 -17.94 -1.16
N ILE A 18 34.07 -17.10 -2.18
CA ILE A 18 33.53 -15.73 -2.23
C ILE A 18 32.01 -15.74 -2.48
N PHE A 19 31.48 -16.73 -3.21
CA PHE A 19 30.04 -16.92 -3.38
C PHE A 19 29.36 -17.65 -2.19
N ALA A 20 30.11 -18.24 -1.26
CA ALA A 20 29.56 -19.00 -0.14
C ALA A 20 29.19 -18.16 1.11
N HIS A 21 29.36 -16.83 1.09
CA HIS A 21 29.07 -15.95 2.25
C HIS A 21 28.08 -14.82 1.97
N ALA A 22 27.49 -14.75 0.77
CA ALA A 22 26.20 -14.10 0.65
C ALA A 22 25.16 -15.18 0.98
N GLU A 23 24.77 -15.29 2.25
CA GLU A 23 23.46 -15.89 2.54
C GLU A 23 22.47 -15.16 1.64
N TYR A 24 22.00 -15.82 0.59
CA TYR A 24 20.84 -15.35 -0.13
C TYR A 24 19.67 -15.53 0.85
N VAL A 25 19.49 -14.53 1.70
CA VAL A 25 18.40 -14.50 2.67
C VAL A 25 17.15 -14.29 1.85
N MET A 26 16.50 -15.40 1.45
CA MET A 26 15.18 -15.35 0.87
C MET A 26 14.29 -14.55 1.81
N LYS A 27 13.72 -13.47 1.29
CA LYS A 27 12.83 -12.59 2.04
C LYS A 27 11.41 -13.00 1.72
N THR A 28 10.62 -13.21 2.76
CA THR A 28 9.18 -13.36 2.62
C THR A 28 8.52 -12.03 2.93
N TYR A 29 7.52 -11.67 2.14
CA TYR A 29 6.71 -10.49 2.34
C TYR A 29 5.38 -10.90 2.97
N LEU A 30 4.95 -10.18 3.99
CA LEU A 30 3.64 -10.36 4.60
C LEU A 30 2.84 -9.09 4.35
N ILE A 31 1.61 -9.24 3.84
CA ILE A 31 0.60 -8.20 3.78
C ILE A 31 -0.34 -8.42 4.95
N ILE A 32 -0.42 -7.42 5.83
CA ILE A 32 -1.24 -7.49 7.03
C ILE A 32 -2.35 -6.46 6.90
N SER A 33 -3.59 -6.93 7.00
CA SER A 33 -4.78 -6.08 7.12
C SER A 33 -5.32 -6.16 8.54
N LEU A 34 -5.66 -5.02 9.13
CA LEU A 34 -6.12 -4.95 10.51
C LEU A 34 -7.31 -3.99 10.67
N ILE A 35 -8.20 -4.32 11.61
CA ILE A 35 -9.28 -3.44 12.09
C ILE A 35 -9.31 -3.52 13.61
N ALA A 36 -9.19 -2.38 14.28
CA ALA A 36 -9.14 -2.25 15.74
C ALA A 36 -10.05 -1.12 16.23
N ASP A 37 -10.38 -1.13 17.53
CA ASP A 37 -10.83 0.11 18.19
C ASP A 37 -9.68 1.11 18.24
N ASP A 38 -9.97 2.39 18.00
CA ASP A 38 -8.94 3.42 18.02
C ASP A 38 -8.37 3.59 19.44
N LYS A 39 -7.10 3.25 19.59
CA LYS A 39 -6.35 3.30 20.86
C LYS A 39 -4.90 3.70 20.58
N PRO A 40 -4.31 4.57 21.40
CA PRO A 40 -2.88 4.84 21.35
C PRO A 40 -2.05 3.56 21.51
N GLY A 41 -0.93 3.46 20.81
CA GLY A 41 0.03 2.37 20.96
C GLY A 41 -0.16 1.17 20.02
N LEU A 42 -1.26 1.09 19.27
CA LEU A 42 -1.52 -0.07 18.38
C LEU A 42 -0.40 -0.30 17.34
N ILE A 43 0.06 0.78 16.70
CA ILE A 43 1.15 0.70 15.73
C ILE A 43 2.49 0.37 16.39
N GLU A 44 2.71 0.88 17.61
CA GLU A 44 3.91 0.58 18.38
C GLU A 44 3.97 -0.91 18.73
N ASP A 45 2.87 -1.49 19.24
CA ASP A 45 2.78 -2.90 19.57
C ASP A 45 3.10 -3.79 18.36
N LEU A 46 2.53 -3.48 17.19
CA LEU A 46 2.79 -4.20 15.94
C LEU A 46 4.24 -4.02 15.46
N ALA A 47 4.78 -2.81 15.53
CA ALA A 47 6.15 -2.52 15.13
C ALA A 47 7.18 -3.24 16.01
N ILE A 48 6.92 -3.33 17.32
CA ILE A 48 7.75 -4.10 18.27
C ILE A 48 7.77 -5.58 17.86
N VAL A 49 6.60 -6.18 17.57
CA VAL A 49 6.52 -7.57 17.12
C VAL A 49 7.32 -7.77 15.83
N VAL A 50 7.14 -6.91 14.83
CA VAL A 50 7.89 -6.98 13.56
C VAL A 50 9.41 -6.87 13.81
N SER A 51 9.82 -5.95 14.67
CA SER A 51 11.23 -5.71 15.01
C SER A 51 11.87 -6.90 15.74
N ASN A 52 11.14 -7.56 16.64
CA ASN A 52 11.62 -8.75 17.36
C ASN A 52 12.01 -9.91 16.44
N TYR A 53 11.44 -9.99 15.24
CA TYR A 53 11.78 -10.98 14.22
C TYR A 53 12.75 -10.47 13.15
N SER A 54 13.36 -9.29 13.36
CA SER A 54 14.19 -8.59 12.38
C SER A 54 13.45 -8.31 11.06
N GLY A 55 12.12 -8.14 11.15
CA GLY A 55 11.31 -7.72 10.02
C GLY A 55 11.50 -6.24 9.72
N ASN A 56 11.32 -5.86 8.46
CA ASN A 56 11.35 -4.49 8.00
C ASN A 56 9.94 -4.04 7.60
N TRP A 57 9.51 -2.88 8.08
CA TRP A 57 8.26 -2.25 7.66
C TRP A 57 8.50 -1.49 6.36
N LEU A 58 7.77 -1.85 5.31
CA LEU A 58 8.03 -1.33 3.96
C LEU A 58 7.07 -0.21 3.59
N GLU A 59 5.76 -0.46 3.73
CA GLU A 59 4.71 0.49 3.37
C GLU A 59 3.47 0.22 4.21
N SER A 60 2.65 1.25 4.39
CA SER A 60 1.38 1.14 5.10
C SER A 60 0.41 2.22 4.66
N ASN A 61 -0.86 1.84 4.53
CA ASN A 61 -2.00 2.73 4.36
C ASN A 61 -2.95 2.51 5.53
N MET A 62 -3.27 3.58 6.25
CA MET A 62 -4.02 3.52 7.51
C MET A 62 -5.05 4.64 7.56
N SER A 63 -6.22 4.37 8.13
CA SER A 63 -7.30 5.32 8.24
C SER A 63 -8.08 5.13 9.55
N HIS A 64 -8.62 6.23 10.06
CA HIS A 64 -9.52 6.24 11.20
C HIS A 64 -10.93 6.52 10.68
N LEU A 65 -11.89 5.64 10.98
CA LEU A 65 -13.28 5.81 10.58
C LEU A 65 -14.22 5.32 11.68
N ALA A 66 -15.13 6.19 12.12
CA ALA A 66 -16.16 5.87 13.11
C ALA A 66 -15.61 5.25 14.42
N GLY A 67 -14.47 5.77 14.92
CA GLY A 67 -13.81 5.26 16.13
C GLY A 67 -13.09 3.92 15.94
N LYS A 68 -13.01 3.44 14.69
CA LYS A 68 -12.17 2.30 14.30
C LYS A 68 -10.90 2.79 13.66
N PHE A 69 -9.84 2.06 13.92
CA PHE A 69 -8.60 2.15 13.18
C PHE A 69 -8.53 0.97 12.21
N ALA A 70 -8.31 1.24 10.93
CA ALA A 70 -8.16 0.22 9.90
C ALA A 70 -6.90 0.50 9.09
N GLY A 71 -6.13 -0.54 8.78
CA GLY A 71 -4.91 -0.35 8.01
C GLY A 71 -4.45 -1.62 7.30
N ILE A 72 -3.71 -1.41 6.22
CA ILE A 72 -2.97 -2.44 5.51
C ILE A 72 -1.50 -2.05 5.55
N PHE A 73 -0.62 -3.00 5.85
CA PHE A 73 0.81 -2.76 5.85
C PHE A 73 1.59 -3.96 5.34
N ARG A 74 2.72 -3.69 4.69
CA ARG A 74 3.62 -4.71 4.16
C ARG A 74 4.90 -4.72 4.96
N VAL A 75 5.30 -5.91 5.38
CA VAL A 75 6.59 -6.15 6.03
C VAL A 75 7.39 -7.19 5.25
N SER A 76 8.72 -7.08 5.26
CA SER A 76 9.61 -8.15 4.82
C SER A 76 10.32 -8.76 6.00
N VAL A 77 10.56 -10.07 5.96
CA VAL A 77 11.27 -10.80 7.01
C VAL A 77 12.05 -11.95 6.37
N ASP A 78 13.09 -12.42 7.06
CA ASP A 78 13.79 -13.64 6.63
C ASP A 78 12.79 -14.78 6.49
N HIS A 79 12.85 -15.54 5.38
CA HIS A 79 11.91 -16.61 5.07
C HIS A 79 11.78 -17.62 6.22
N ALA A 80 12.88 -17.93 6.90
CA ALA A 80 12.90 -18.84 8.05
C ALA A 80 12.09 -18.35 9.26
N LYS A 81 11.84 -17.04 9.37
CA LYS A 81 11.12 -16.41 10.50
C LYS A 81 9.70 -15.99 10.13
N ALA A 82 9.29 -16.12 8.86
CA ALA A 82 8.03 -15.60 8.37
C ALA A 82 6.81 -16.20 9.10
N GLU A 83 6.79 -17.52 9.27
CA GLU A 83 5.69 -18.20 9.96
C GLU A 83 5.65 -17.86 11.46
N LEU A 84 6.81 -17.70 12.10
CA LEU A 84 6.91 -17.31 13.51
C LEU A 84 6.37 -15.88 13.72
N LEU A 85 6.79 -14.94 12.88
CA LEU A 85 6.27 -13.57 12.91
C LEU A 85 4.75 -13.54 12.69
N ALA A 86 4.26 -14.30 11.72
CA ALA A 86 2.82 -14.37 11.44
C ALA A 86 2.01 -14.92 12.63
N ASN A 87 2.56 -15.91 13.34
CA ASN A 87 1.91 -16.45 14.53
C ASN A 87 1.93 -15.47 15.70
N GLU A 88 3.03 -14.74 15.91
CA GLU A 88 3.11 -13.73 16.97
C GLU A 88 2.14 -12.57 16.72
N LEU A 89 2.05 -12.08 15.48
CA LEU A 89 1.09 -11.03 15.10
C LEU A 89 -0.36 -11.44 15.36
N ARG A 90 -0.71 -12.72 15.12
CA ARG A 90 -2.03 -13.27 15.46
C ARG A 90 -2.24 -13.46 16.97
N ALA A 91 -1.18 -13.69 17.74
CA ALA A 91 -1.29 -13.81 19.19
C ALA A 91 -1.56 -12.43 19.85
N VAL A 92 -0.91 -11.38 19.35
CA VAL A 92 -1.12 -10.00 19.82
C VAL A 92 -2.50 -9.45 19.42
N SER A 93 -3.13 -10.00 18.38
CA SER A 93 -4.44 -9.58 17.89
C SER A 93 -5.64 -9.94 18.79
N THR A 94 -5.44 -10.12 20.09
CA THR A 94 -6.53 -10.47 21.03
C THR A 94 -7.58 -9.36 21.13
N SER A 95 -7.22 -8.12 20.77
CA SER A 95 -8.12 -6.94 20.82
C SER A 95 -8.50 -6.36 19.45
N PHE A 96 -8.09 -6.99 18.35
CA PHE A 96 -8.32 -6.45 17.00
C PHE A 96 -8.32 -7.55 15.93
N ASN A 97 -9.06 -7.34 14.85
CA ASN A 97 -9.17 -8.29 13.76
C ASN A 97 -7.96 -8.13 12.84
N LEU A 98 -7.13 -9.16 12.72
CA LEU A 98 -5.91 -9.15 11.91
C LEU A 98 -5.93 -10.31 10.91
N GLN A 99 -5.67 -10.01 9.64
CA GLN A 99 -5.52 -10.98 8.55
C GLN A 99 -4.11 -10.83 7.97
N ILE A 100 -3.47 -11.97 7.66
CA ILE A 100 -2.12 -12.01 7.09
C ILE A 100 -2.17 -12.81 5.79
N GLU A 101 -1.67 -12.20 4.73
CA GLU A 101 -1.45 -12.82 3.43
C GLU A 101 0.05 -12.84 3.13
N TYR A 102 0.52 -13.96 2.56
CA TYR A 102 1.90 -14.07 2.13
C TYR A 102 2.01 -13.48 0.72
N GLY A 103 2.78 -12.40 0.59
CA GLY A 103 3.07 -11.78 -0.69
C GLY A 103 4.00 -12.68 -1.52
N ASP A 104 3.70 -12.77 -2.81
CA ASP A 104 4.55 -13.48 -3.77
C ASP A 104 5.81 -12.64 -4.08
N GLU A 105 6.97 -13.30 -4.19
CA GLU A 105 8.26 -12.65 -4.51
C GLU A 105 8.20 -11.93 -5.88
N SER A 106 7.27 -12.34 -6.74
CA SER A 106 7.03 -11.75 -8.06
C SER A 106 6.34 -10.38 -8.03
N ASN A 107 5.70 -10.01 -6.92
CA ASN A 107 5.02 -8.72 -6.73
C ASN A 107 5.89 -7.68 -6.00
N VAL A 108 7.19 -7.95 -5.86
CA VAL A 108 8.17 -6.95 -5.43
C VAL A 108 8.34 -5.96 -6.58
N ARG A 109 7.48 -4.93 -6.62
CA ARG A 109 7.85 -3.69 -7.28
C ARG A 109 9.05 -3.15 -6.51
N GLU A 110 10.26 -3.40 -7.04
CA GLU A 110 11.45 -2.62 -6.70
C GLU A 110 11.03 -1.17 -6.78
N PHE A 111 10.98 -0.44 -5.65
CA PHE A 111 10.67 0.99 -5.52
C PHE A 111 10.46 1.68 -6.88
N ASP A 112 9.30 1.43 -7.49
CA ASP A 112 9.05 1.93 -8.85
C ASP A 112 9.06 3.45 -8.72
N ALA A 113 9.65 4.11 -9.72
CA ALA A 113 9.73 5.56 -9.82
C ALA A 113 8.49 6.21 -9.21
N GLN A 114 8.71 7.15 -8.27
CA GLN A 114 7.66 7.74 -7.43
C GLN A 114 6.43 8.00 -8.30
N PRO A 115 5.31 7.29 -8.05
CA PRO A 115 4.18 7.35 -8.94
C PRO A 115 3.76 8.81 -9.03
N ASP A 116 3.51 9.28 -10.24
CA ASP A 116 2.89 10.59 -10.41
C ASP A 116 1.48 10.47 -9.81
N LEU A 117 1.20 11.26 -8.77
CA LEU A 117 -0.04 11.21 -8.00
C LEU A 117 -0.81 12.50 -8.25
N LEU A 118 -2.11 12.36 -8.48
CA LEU A 118 -3.03 13.49 -8.59
C LEU A 118 -3.95 13.49 -7.38
N THR A 119 -4.09 14.64 -6.73
CA THR A 119 -5.04 14.81 -5.63
C THR A 119 -6.30 15.45 -6.17
N VAL A 120 -7.45 14.83 -5.90
CA VAL A 120 -8.76 15.30 -6.38
C VAL A 120 -9.67 15.54 -5.19
N ASN A 121 -10.22 16.75 -5.11
CA ASN A 121 -11.18 17.16 -4.10
C ASN A 121 -12.49 17.45 -4.83
N ILE A 122 -13.58 16.83 -4.39
CA ILE A 122 -14.91 17.04 -4.98
C ILE A 122 -15.88 17.46 -3.88
N VAL A 123 -16.59 18.56 -4.10
CA VAL A 123 -17.63 19.06 -3.20
C VAL A 123 -18.91 19.32 -3.98
N GLY A 124 -20.05 18.88 -3.47
CA GLY A 124 -21.36 19.15 -4.07
C GLY A 124 -22.51 18.72 -3.18
N ASN A 125 -23.74 18.77 -3.68
CA ASN A 125 -24.87 18.31 -2.87
C ASN A 125 -24.87 16.79 -2.76
N ASP A 126 -25.18 16.28 -1.56
CA ASP A 126 -25.28 14.85 -1.35
C ASP A 126 -26.49 14.25 -2.07
N ARG A 127 -26.29 13.10 -2.71
CA ARG A 127 -27.36 12.33 -3.34
C ARG A 127 -27.02 10.84 -3.44
N PRO A 128 -28.03 9.96 -3.36
CA PRO A 128 -27.84 8.53 -3.57
C PRO A 128 -27.18 8.25 -4.92
N GLY A 129 -26.10 7.46 -4.93
CA GLY A 129 -25.39 7.08 -6.15
C GLY A 129 -24.17 7.94 -6.50
N ILE A 130 -23.91 9.06 -5.81
CA ILE A 130 -22.78 9.95 -6.11
C ILE A 130 -21.43 9.22 -6.15
N VAL A 131 -21.17 8.38 -5.14
CA VAL A 131 -19.93 7.59 -5.06
C VAL A 131 -19.81 6.60 -6.22
N MET A 132 -20.93 5.98 -6.62
CA MET A 132 -20.95 5.03 -7.73
C MET A 132 -20.60 5.73 -9.05
N GLU A 133 -21.22 6.87 -9.33
CA GLU A 133 -21.00 7.64 -10.56
C GLU A 133 -19.55 8.13 -10.67
N ILE A 134 -19.01 8.70 -9.59
CA ILE A 134 -17.61 9.15 -9.54
C ILE A 134 -16.66 7.95 -9.72
N SER A 135 -16.89 6.86 -8.98
CA SER A 135 -16.05 5.66 -9.07
C SER A 135 -16.10 5.03 -10.47
N GLN A 136 -17.26 5.04 -11.12
CA GLN A 136 -17.42 4.57 -12.50
C GLN A 136 -16.68 5.46 -13.50
N ALA A 137 -16.76 6.78 -13.36
CA ALA A 137 -16.03 7.70 -14.22
C ALA A 137 -14.51 7.47 -14.12
N LEU A 138 -13.98 7.34 -12.89
CA LEU A 138 -12.56 7.03 -12.66
C LEU A 138 -12.16 5.67 -13.26
N ALA A 139 -12.98 4.64 -13.08
CA ALA A 139 -12.73 3.31 -13.61
C ALA A 139 -12.77 3.27 -15.16
N GLN A 140 -13.70 3.99 -15.79
CA GLN A 140 -13.79 4.10 -17.26
C GLN A 140 -12.57 4.78 -17.87
N MET A 141 -11.95 5.72 -17.14
CA MET A 141 -10.70 6.37 -17.51
C MET A 141 -9.46 5.48 -17.24
N GLY A 142 -9.65 4.30 -16.62
CA GLY A 142 -8.55 3.39 -16.28
C GLY A 142 -7.62 3.96 -15.22
N VAL A 143 -8.12 4.85 -14.36
CA VAL A 143 -7.36 5.48 -13.28
C VAL A 143 -7.38 4.57 -12.06
N ASN A 144 -6.21 4.31 -11.48
CA ASN A 144 -6.13 3.58 -10.23
C ASN A 144 -6.27 4.55 -9.05
N VAL A 145 -7.11 4.19 -8.08
CA VAL A 145 -7.35 4.99 -6.88
C VAL A 145 -6.45 4.47 -5.77
N GLU A 146 -5.62 5.34 -5.21
CA GLU A 146 -4.73 5.05 -4.08
C GLU A 146 -5.43 5.33 -2.74
N SER A 147 -6.17 6.44 -2.66
CA SER A 147 -6.98 6.82 -1.51
C SER A 147 -8.32 7.36 -1.97
N PHE A 148 -9.39 7.04 -1.22
CA PHE A 148 -10.76 7.48 -1.50
C PHE A 148 -11.50 7.69 -0.17
N SER A 149 -11.63 8.94 0.25
CA SER A 149 -12.24 9.32 1.53
C SER A 149 -13.45 10.20 1.28
N THR A 150 -14.61 9.80 1.81
CA THR A 150 -15.84 10.57 1.66
C THR A 150 -16.39 11.00 3.01
N MET A 151 -17.04 12.17 3.02
CA MET A 151 -17.72 12.70 4.19
C MET A 151 -18.97 13.46 3.78
N CYS A 152 -20.04 13.31 4.58
CA CYS A 152 -21.23 14.14 4.47
C CYS A 152 -21.28 15.10 5.66
N GLU A 153 -21.43 16.40 5.39
CA GLU A 153 -21.53 17.42 6.42
C GLU A 153 -22.62 18.45 6.09
N ALA A 154 -23.14 19.14 7.10
CA ALA A 154 -24.09 20.22 6.88
C ALA A 154 -23.36 21.46 6.35
N ALA A 155 -23.86 22.05 5.26
CA ALA A 155 -23.37 23.29 4.71
C ALA A 155 -23.40 24.41 5.79
N PRO A 156 -22.31 25.19 5.97
CA PRO A 156 -22.19 26.18 7.04
C PRO A 156 -23.33 27.22 7.14
N MET A 157 -24.06 27.44 6.04
CA MET A 157 -25.10 28.49 5.95
C MET A 157 -26.49 27.97 5.57
N SER A 158 -26.62 26.96 4.70
CA SER A 158 -27.93 26.44 4.27
C SER A 158 -28.45 25.29 5.14
N GLY A 159 -27.56 24.56 5.82
CA GLY A 159 -27.91 23.33 6.53
C GLY A 159 -28.23 22.14 5.62
N GLU A 160 -28.09 22.30 4.30
CA GLU A 160 -28.18 21.19 3.34
C GLU A 160 -26.97 20.26 3.50
N VAL A 161 -27.15 18.98 3.14
CA VAL A 161 -26.08 18.00 3.24
C VAL A 161 -25.16 18.13 2.04
N LEU A 162 -23.91 18.48 2.30
CA LEU A 162 -22.84 18.48 1.31
C LEU A 162 -22.11 17.14 1.36
N PHE A 163 -21.84 16.62 0.18
CA PHE A 163 -20.91 15.54 -0.04
C PHE A 163 -19.52 16.12 -0.30
N LYS A 164 -18.51 15.57 0.37
CA LYS A 164 -17.09 15.81 0.11
C LYS A 164 -16.39 14.50 -0.20
N LEU A 165 -15.48 14.53 -1.17
CA LEU A 165 -14.58 13.45 -1.54
C LEU A 165 -13.16 13.97 -1.66
N ASP A 166 -12.25 13.33 -0.95
CA ASP A 166 -10.81 13.49 -1.11
C ASP A 166 -10.25 12.18 -1.69
N ALA A 167 -9.65 12.26 -2.87
CA ALA A 167 -9.08 11.10 -3.57
C ALA A 167 -7.64 11.34 -4.01
N VAL A 168 -6.81 10.30 -3.88
CA VAL A 168 -5.46 10.29 -4.45
C VAL A 168 -5.45 9.27 -5.57
N LEU A 169 -5.06 9.70 -6.76
CA LEU A 169 -5.13 8.93 -7.99
C LEU A 169 -3.73 8.66 -8.53
N LYS A 170 -3.45 7.42 -8.93
CA LYS A 170 -2.19 7.07 -9.58
C LYS A 170 -2.24 7.42 -11.06
N ASN A 171 -1.43 8.39 -11.47
CA ASN A 171 -1.30 8.83 -12.85
C ASN A 171 -0.49 7.84 -13.70
N SER A 172 -1.10 6.70 -14.02
CA SER A 172 -0.41 5.59 -14.71
C SER A 172 -0.26 5.82 -16.22
N ARG A 173 -0.89 6.85 -16.80
CA ARG A 173 -0.96 7.05 -18.27
C ARG A 173 -0.73 8.50 -18.74
N ASN A 174 -0.10 9.34 -17.93
CA ASN A 174 0.01 10.77 -18.24
C ASN A 174 -1.38 11.39 -18.50
N LEU A 175 -2.31 11.06 -17.59
CA LEU A 175 -3.69 11.51 -17.56
C LEU A 175 -3.70 13.04 -17.55
N ASP A 176 -4.46 13.61 -18.48
CA ASP A 176 -4.66 15.04 -18.57
C ASP A 176 -5.64 15.49 -17.49
N SER A 177 -5.15 16.23 -16.49
CA SER A 177 -5.93 16.69 -15.35
C SER A 177 -7.14 17.53 -15.78
N GLU A 178 -7.02 18.32 -16.85
CA GLU A 178 -8.12 19.11 -17.38
C GLU A 178 -9.22 18.21 -17.96
N LYS A 179 -8.84 17.14 -18.67
CA LYS A 179 -9.83 16.16 -19.16
C LYS A 179 -10.48 15.39 -18.02
N LEU A 180 -9.74 15.05 -16.97
CA LEU A 180 -10.30 14.42 -15.78
C LEU A 180 -11.33 15.34 -15.13
N LYS A 181 -10.97 16.61 -14.91
CA LYS A 181 -11.86 17.63 -14.36
C LYS A 181 -13.13 17.76 -15.20
N THR A 182 -13.00 17.96 -16.52
CA THR A 182 -14.16 18.09 -17.40
C THR A 182 -15.07 16.86 -17.35
N ASN A 183 -14.53 15.63 -17.33
CA ASN A 183 -15.36 14.43 -17.26
C ASN A 183 -16.10 14.30 -15.93
N LEU A 184 -15.46 14.68 -14.82
CA LEU A 184 -16.09 14.66 -13.51
C LEU A 184 -17.15 15.76 -13.37
N GLU A 185 -16.91 16.96 -13.94
CA GLU A 185 -17.88 18.07 -13.98
C GLU A 185 -19.14 17.69 -14.78
N LEU A 186 -19.04 16.81 -15.77
CA LEU A 186 -20.21 16.32 -16.52
C LEU A 186 -21.14 15.42 -15.71
N LEU A 187 -20.73 14.93 -14.53
CA LEU A 187 -21.56 14.07 -13.69
C LEU A 187 -22.71 14.84 -13.03
N ALA A 188 -22.49 16.11 -12.70
CA ALA A 188 -23.52 16.97 -12.13
C ALA A 188 -23.11 18.46 -12.18
N ASP A 189 -24.09 19.33 -12.45
CA ASP A 189 -23.88 20.78 -12.55
C ASP A 189 -23.47 21.45 -11.22
N ASP A 190 -23.67 20.76 -10.10
CA ASP A 190 -23.40 21.26 -8.74
C ASP A 190 -22.12 20.68 -8.12
N LEU A 191 -21.33 19.90 -8.86
CA LEU A 191 -20.04 19.41 -8.41
C LEU A 191 -18.95 20.45 -8.67
N ILE A 192 -18.25 20.82 -7.61
CA ILE A 192 -17.02 21.61 -7.64
C ILE A 192 -15.85 20.63 -7.53
N ILE A 193 -14.95 20.67 -8.52
CA ILE A 193 -13.81 19.76 -8.61
C ILE A 193 -12.51 20.56 -8.62
N GLU A 194 -11.63 20.22 -7.67
CA GLU A 194 -10.29 20.77 -7.55
C GLU A 194 -9.29 19.62 -7.73
N ILE A 195 -8.28 19.83 -8.59
CA ILE A 195 -7.24 18.84 -8.89
C ILE A 195 -5.88 19.49 -8.71
N GLU A 196 -5.01 18.84 -7.93
CA GLU A 196 -3.61 19.24 -7.65
C GLU A 196 -2.62 18.18 -8.11
#